data_AF-A0A9E5YLN1-F1
#
_entry.id   AF-A0A9E5YLN1-F1
#
_cell.length_a   1.000
_cell.length_b   1.000
_cell.length_c   1.000
_cell.angle_alpha   90.00
_cell.angle_beta   90.00
_cell.angle_gamma   90.00
#
_symmetry.space_group_name_H-M   'P 1'
#
loop_
_entity.id
_entity.type
_entity.pdbx_description
1 polymer ?
#
loop_
_entity_poly.entity_id
_entity_poly.type
_entity_poly.pdbx_seq_one_letter_code
_entity_poly.pdbx_strand_id
1 'polypeptide(L)'
;MNREIKARLKWIELYKETRNAGLVCRHCGILRPTLRKWFRRYDELGVDGLYNKSTRSLRSPNKKETGEQERLILDLRRKRKLGAGLVGLVIGFLAGLLGIGGGVFVVPLLIYFLNIPTKTAAASSVFIVCFSSWTGFATHAFMHRMDWKFLFLAAIFSFAGGQIGSRTMAEKLGEKTVRIMFGGVLMLFCAKLLYRVII
;
A
#
# COMPACT_ATOMS: atom_id res chain seq x y z
N MET A 1 4.84 -8.21 -40.84
CA MET A 1 4.66 -6.74 -40.73
C MET A 1 3.35 -6.44 -40.00
N ASN A 2 3.39 -5.70 -38.89
CA ASN A 2 2.26 -5.45 -37.99
C ASN A 2 1.10 -4.69 -38.70
N ARG A 3 -0.17 -5.00 -38.38
CA ARG A 3 -1.35 -4.37 -39.04
C ARG A 3 -1.34 -2.84 -38.90
N GLU A 4 -0.89 -2.34 -37.75
CA GLU A 4 -0.77 -0.90 -37.50
C GLU A 4 0.28 -0.22 -38.39
N ILE A 5 1.39 -0.89 -38.68
CA ILE A 5 2.48 -0.32 -39.50
C ILE A 5 2.02 -0.22 -40.96
N LYS A 6 1.33 -1.24 -41.47
CA LYS A 6 0.71 -1.20 -42.81
C LYS A 6 -0.27 -0.04 -42.95
N ALA A 7 -1.11 0.19 -41.93
CA ALA A 7 -2.06 1.30 -41.94
C ALA A 7 -1.34 2.66 -41.98
N ARG A 8 -0.29 2.85 -41.15
CA ARG A 8 0.47 4.10 -41.12
C ARG A 8 1.27 4.34 -42.41
N LEU A 9 1.78 3.28 -43.03
CA LEU A 9 2.48 3.37 -44.33
C LEU A 9 1.51 3.80 -45.43
N LYS A 10 0.29 3.25 -45.45
CA LYS A 10 -0.78 3.68 -46.35
C LYS A 10 -1.13 5.17 -46.19
N TRP A 11 -1.12 5.72 -44.96
CA TRP A 11 -1.35 7.15 -44.74
C TRP A 11 -0.30 8.02 -45.42
N ILE A 12 0.96 7.57 -45.40
CA ILE A 12 2.10 8.31 -45.94
C ILE A 12 2.12 8.25 -47.47
N GLU A 13 1.83 7.08 -48.05
CA GLU A 13 1.70 6.92 -49.50
C GLU A 13 0.59 7.82 -50.06
N LEU A 14 -0.60 7.78 -49.47
CA LEU A 14 -1.72 8.64 -49.87
C LEU A 14 -1.37 10.13 -49.78
N TYR A 15 -0.61 10.51 -48.75
CA TYR A 15 -0.18 11.90 -48.55
C TYR A 15 0.87 12.35 -49.57
N LYS A 16 1.79 11.46 -49.99
CA LYS A 16 2.75 11.74 -51.06
C LYS A 16 2.06 11.94 -52.41
N GLU A 17 1.03 11.15 -52.70
CA GLU A 17 0.28 11.20 -53.96
C GLU A 17 -0.62 12.44 -54.06
N THR A 18 -1.38 12.75 -53.00
CA THR A 18 -2.36 13.85 -53.04
C THR A 18 -1.80 15.21 -52.61
N ARG A 19 -0.66 15.24 -51.90
CA ARG A 19 -0.10 16.41 -51.19
C ARG A 19 -1.11 17.21 -50.35
N ASN A 20 -2.26 16.63 -50.01
CA ASN A 20 -3.35 17.29 -49.31
C ASN A 20 -3.66 16.57 -47.99
N ALA A 21 -3.19 17.14 -46.87
CA ALA A 21 -3.38 16.56 -45.55
C ALA A 21 -4.86 16.42 -45.14
N GLY A 22 -5.74 17.29 -45.64
CA GLY A 22 -7.16 17.30 -45.29
C GLY A 22 -7.91 16.08 -45.86
N LEU A 23 -7.62 15.73 -47.11
CA LEU A 23 -8.23 14.59 -47.80
C LEU A 23 -7.82 13.26 -47.14
N VAL A 24 -6.52 13.09 -46.87
CA VAL A 24 -5.98 11.87 -46.24
C VAL A 24 -6.54 11.65 -44.83
N CYS A 25 -6.65 12.73 -44.04
CA CYS A 25 -7.22 12.64 -42.69
C CYS A 25 -8.68 12.22 -42.68
N ARG A 26 -9.49 12.70 -43.64
CA ARG A 26 -10.89 12.29 -43.81
C ARG A 26 -11.00 10.84 -44.27
N HIS A 27 -10.18 10.44 -45.24
CA HIS A 27 -10.22 9.08 -45.81
C HIS A 27 -9.72 8.01 -44.84
N CYS A 28 -8.76 8.35 -43.96
CA CYS A 28 -8.15 7.41 -43.02
C CYS A 28 -8.69 7.52 -41.60
N GLY A 29 -9.58 8.48 -41.30
CA GLY A 29 -10.18 8.67 -39.97
C GLY A 29 -9.17 9.11 -38.91
N ILE A 30 -8.16 9.91 -39.27
CA ILE A 30 -7.07 10.33 -38.37
C ILE A 30 -6.96 11.85 -38.26
N LEU A 31 -6.40 12.33 -37.15
CA LEU A 31 -6.13 13.74 -36.95
C LEU A 31 -4.91 14.22 -37.74
N ARG A 32 -4.97 15.45 -38.27
CA ARG A 32 -3.85 16.16 -38.93
C ARG A 32 -2.53 16.15 -38.15
N PRO A 33 -2.48 16.44 -36.83
CA PRO A 33 -1.26 16.35 -36.04
C PRO A 33 -0.65 14.94 -36.02
N THR A 34 -1.49 13.90 -35.98
CA THR A 34 -1.04 12.50 -36.00
C THR A 34 -0.37 12.17 -37.34
N LEU A 35 -0.98 12.57 -38.46
CA LEU A 35 -0.40 12.38 -39.80
C LEU A 35 0.95 13.09 -39.93
N ARG A 36 1.05 14.37 -39.52
CA ARG A 36 2.31 15.13 -39.57
C ARG A 36 3.41 14.50 -38.71
N LYS A 37 3.06 14.03 -37.50
CA LYS A 37 4.00 13.35 -36.60
C LYS A 37 4.59 12.08 -37.24
N TRP A 38 3.75 11.26 -37.86
CA TRP A 38 4.22 10.03 -38.52
C TRP A 38 4.95 10.30 -39.83
N PHE A 39 4.53 11.31 -40.59
CA PHE A 39 5.21 11.74 -41.80
C PHE A 39 6.64 12.23 -41.49
N ARG A 40 6.81 13.10 -40.48
CA ARG A 40 8.14 13.57 -40.05
C ARG A 40 9.04 12.40 -39.64
N ARG A 41 8.51 11.43 -38.88
CA ARG A 41 9.28 10.23 -38.48
C ARG A 41 9.67 9.34 -39.65
N TYR A 42 8.82 9.26 -40.67
CA TYR A 42 9.13 8.50 -41.88
C TYR A 42 10.16 9.20 -42.75
N ASP A 43 10.14 10.53 -42.79
CA ASP A 43 11.14 11.33 -43.52
C ASP A 43 12.54 11.14 -42.90
N GLU A 44 12.62 11.06 -41.57
CA GLU A 44 13.88 10.88 -40.84
C GLU A 44 14.42 9.44 -40.84
N LEU A 45 13.55 8.42 -40.73
CA LEU A 45 13.94 7.03 -40.43
C LEU A 45 13.32 5.99 -41.39
N GLY A 46 12.60 6.43 -42.42
CA GLY A 46 11.92 5.54 -43.36
C GLY A 46 10.91 4.61 -42.67
N VAL A 47 10.92 3.34 -43.07
CA VAL A 47 9.98 2.32 -42.55
C VAL A 47 10.16 2.08 -41.05
N ASP A 48 11.37 2.27 -40.53
CA ASP A 48 11.68 2.04 -39.11
C ASP A 48 11.12 3.14 -38.19
N GLY A 49 10.82 4.32 -38.73
CA GLY A 49 10.17 5.43 -38.02
C GLY A 49 8.68 5.19 -37.70
N LEU A 50 8.04 4.22 -38.38
CA LEU A 50 6.63 3.88 -38.23
C LEU A 50 6.34 2.96 -37.03
N TYR A 51 7.38 2.39 -36.42
CA TYR A 51 7.25 1.56 -35.24
C TYR A 51 6.83 2.39 -34.02
N ASN A 52 6.02 1.78 -33.16
CA ASN A 52 5.53 2.44 -31.95
C ASN A 52 6.64 2.47 -30.89
N LYS A 53 7.47 3.52 -30.89
CA LYS A 53 8.40 3.79 -29.79
C LYS A 53 7.59 4.27 -28.59
N SER A 54 7.19 3.33 -27.74
CA SER A 54 6.68 3.63 -26.39
C SER A 54 7.83 4.16 -25.55
N THR A 55 8.00 5.49 -25.51
CA THR A 55 8.86 6.16 -24.52
C THR A 55 8.17 6.26 -23.16
N ARG A 56 7.07 5.54 -22.93
CA ARG A 56 6.44 5.48 -21.61
C ARG A 56 7.42 4.75 -20.69
N SER A 57 8.07 5.52 -19.81
CA SER A 57 8.81 4.96 -18.69
C SER A 57 7.86 4.05 -17.90
N LEU A 58 8.12 2.74 -17.94
CA LEU A 58 7.48 1.76 -17.05
C LEU A 58 8.13 1.76 -15.65
N ARG A 59 9.09 2.65 -15.38
CA ARG A 59 9.82 2.72 -14.13
C ARG A 59 9.60 4.07 -13.44
N SER A 60 8.75 4.05 -12.42
CA SER A 60 8.84 5.04 -11.35
C SER A 60 10.18 4.82 -10.62
N PRO A 61 10.99 5.88 -10.38
CA PRO A 61 12.22 5.79 -9.59
C PRO A 61 12.02 5.28 -8.16
N ASN A 62 10.75 5.21 -7.69
CA ASN A 62 10.38 4.80 -6.35
C ASN A 62 9.68 3.42 -6.33
N LYS A 63 10.16 2.44 -7.12
CA LYS A 63 9.66 1.05 -6.99
C LYS A 63 10.32 0.39 -5.76
N LYS A 64 9.69 0.54 -4.59
CA LYS A 64 10.12 -0.04 -3.30
C LYS A 64 9.88 -1.56 -3.17
N GLU A 65 9.30 -2.19 -4.19
CA GLU A 65 8.88 -3.59 -4.16
C GLU A 65 9.72 -4.41 -5.16
N THR A 66 10.63 -5.22 -4.62
CA THR A 66 11.50 -6.14 -5.36
C THR A 66 10.65 -7.17 -6.09
N GLY A 67 10.98 -7.52 -7.33
CA GLY A 67 10.18 -8.47 -8.14
C GLY A 67 9.95 -9.84 -7.51
N GLU A 68 10.77 -10.23 -6.53
CA GLU A 68 10.55 -11.42 -5.70
C GLU A 68 9.37 -11.27 -4.72
N GLN A 69 9.17 -10.08 -4.14
CA GLN A 69 8.06 -9.82 -3.21
C GLN A 69 6.72 -9.93 -3.94
N GLU A 70 6.66 -9.44 -5.18
CA GLU A 70 5.48 -9.53 -6.03
C GLU A 70 5.12 -11.00 -6.37
N ARG A 71 6.13 -11.83 -6.66
CA ARG A 71 5.95 -13.27 -6.91
C ARG A 71 5.52 -14.03 -5.66
N LEU A 72 6.14 -13.72 -4.51
CA LEU A 72 5.75 -14.27 -3.21
C LEU A 72 4.30 -13.90 -2.84
N ILE A 73 3.89 -12.64 -3.03
CA ILE A 73 2.52 -12.19 -2.77
C ILE A 73 1.52 -12.95 -3.65
N LEU A 74 1.84 -13.14 -4.94
CA LEU A 74 0.96 -13.88 -5.87
C LEU A 74 0.86 -15.37 -5.54
N ASP A 75 1.95 -16.00 -5.10
CA ASP A 75 1.96 -17.40 -4.65
C ASP A 75 1.21 -17.61 -3.33
N LEU A 76 1.38 -16.70 -2.36
CA LEU A 76 0.64 -16.72 -1.10
C LEU A 76 -0.87 -16.56 -1.34
N ARG A 77 -1.25 -15.67 -2.27
CA ARG A 77 -2.66 -15.41 -2.64
C ARG A 77 -3.30 -16.61 -3.34
N ARG A 78 -2.51 -17.41 -4.06
CA ARG A 78 -2.98 -18.62 -4.77
C ARG A 78 -3.12 -19.83 -3.84
N LYS A 79 -2.22 -20.01 -2.87
CA LYS A 79 -2.22 -21.17 -1.95
C LYS A 79 -3.21 -21.09 -0.77
N ARG A 80 -3.62 -19.90 -0.30
CA ARG A 80 -4.27 -19.75 1.02
C ARG A 80 -5.69 -19.17 1.06
N LYS A 81 -6.49 -19.34 0.00
CA LYS A 81 -7.85 -18.77 -0.02
C LYS A 81 -8.80 -19.27 1.10
N LEU A 82 -8.52 -20.39 1.77
CA LEU A 82 -9.42 -20.97 2.79
C LEU A 82 -8.83 -21.01 4.22
N GLY A 83 -7.52 -21.24 4.40
CA GLY A 83 -6.91 -21.32 5.74
C GLY A 83 -6.79 -19.97 6.48
N ALA A 84 -6.77 -18.85 5.75
CA ALA A 84 -6.60 -17.54 6.36
C ALA A 84 -7.83 -17.08 7.18
N GLY A 85 -9.04 -17.51 6.79
CA GLY A 85 -10.29 -17.12 7.47
C GLY A 85 -10.42 -17.74 8.86
N LEU A 86 -10.17 -19.05 8.97
CA LEU A 86 -10.23 -19.76 10.26
C LEU A 86 -9.18 -19.25 11.25
N VAL A 87 -7.96 -19.03 10.76
CA VAL A 87 -6.87 -18.45 11.55
C VAL A 87 -7.23 -17.04 12.01
N GLY A 88 -7.77 -16.20 11.12
CA GLY A 88 -8.25 -14.85 11.47
C GLY A 88 -9.36 -14.86 12.52
N LEU A 89 -10.28 -15.82 12.46
CA LEU A 89 -11.38 -15.96 13.43
C LEU A 89 -10.88 -16.36 14.82
N VAL A 90 -10.00 -17.36 14.90
CA VAL A 90 -9.39 -17.79 16.18
C VAL A 90 -8.58 -16.65 16.80
N ILE A 91 -7.81 -15.91 15.99
CA ILE A 91 -7.04 -14.75 16.47
C ILE A 91 -7.97 -13.65 16.96
N GLY A 92 -9.00 -13.30 16.19
CA GLY A 92 -9.97 -12.26 16.58
C GLY A 92 -10.65 -12.60 17.89
N PHE A 93 -10.99 -13.88 18.09
CA PHE A 93 -11.58 -14.37 19.33
C PHE A 93 -10.61 -14.28 20.52
N LEU A 94 -9.38 -14.77 20.37
CA LEU A 94 -8.34 -14.69 21.42
C LEU A 94 -7.96 -13.24 21.75
N ALA A 95 -7.83 -12.39 20.73
CA ALA A 95 -7.54 -10.97 20.87
C ALA A 95 -8.67 -10.22 21.58
N GLY A 96 -9.92 -10.56 21.27
CA GLY A 96 -11.11 -10.02 21.94
C GLY A 96 -11.19 -10.44 23.41
N LEU A 97 -10.89 -11.70 23.72
CA LEU A 97 -10.82 -12.21 25.11
C LEU A 97 -9.75 -11.51 25.95
N LEU A 98 -8.58 -11.25 25.37
CA LEU A 98 -7.45 -10.61 26.07
C LEU A 98 -7.67 -9.11 26.29
N GLY A 99 -8.56 -8.45 25.55
CA GLY A 99 -8.84 -7.02 25.69
C GLY A 99 -7.69 -6.07 25.30
N ILE A 100 -6.53 -6.60 24.88
CA ILE A 100 -5.30 -5.83 24.55
C ILE A 100 -5.34 -5.28 23.11
N GLY A 101 -6.37 -5.58 22.32
CA GLY A 101 -6.51 -5.08 20.95
C GLY A 101 -5.66 -5.83 19.91
N GLY A 102 -5.24 -7.06 20.21
CA GLY A 102 -4.70 -8.05 19.26
C GLY A 102 -3.35 -7.75 18.57
N GLY A 103 -2.91 -6.49 18.53
CA GLY A 103 -1.80 -6.05 17.66
C GLY A 103 -0.46 -6.73 17.90
N VAL A 104 -0.15 -7.03 19.16
CA VAL A 104 1.11 -7.70 19.57
C VAL A 104 1.20 -9.12 18.99
N PHE A 105 0.06 -9.81 18.86
CA PHE A 105 0.02 -11.19 18.34
C PHE A 105 -0.22 -11.22 16.82
N VAL A 106 -0.91 -10.24 16.26
CA VAL A 106 -1.27 -10.20 14.83
C VAL A 106 -0.04 -10.14 13.93
N VAL A 107 0.99 -9.33 14.26
CA VAL A 107 2.21 -9.20 13.45
C VAL A 107 3.01 -10.50 13.36
N PRO A 108 3.44 -11.14 14.47
CA PRO A 108 4.18 -12.39 14.41
C PRO A 108 3.36 -13.51 13.77
N LEU A 109 2.04 -13.59 13.96
CA LEU A 109 1.24 -14.60 13.26
C LEU A 109 1.17 -14.37 11.74
N LEU A 110 1.03 -13.13 11.27
CA LEU A 110 1.05 -12.84 9.83
C LEU A 110 2.37 -13.25 9.19
N ILE A 111 3.48 -13.09 9.92
CA ILE A 111 4.83 -13.44 9.45
C ILE A 111 5.07 -14.95 9.57
N TYR A 112 4.95 -15.54 10.75
CA TYR A 112 5.32 -16.94 10.98
C TYR A 112 4.27 -17.93 10.46
N PHE A 113 2.98 -17.66 10.68
CA PHE A 113 1.92 -18.56 10.22
C PHE A 113 1.58 -18.31 8.76
N LEU A 114 1.44 -17.05 8.33
CA LEU A 114 1.02 -16.70 6.97
C LEU A 114 2.17 -16.46 5.98
N ASN A 115 3.43 -16.43 6.44
CA ASN A 115 4.61 -16.17 5.59
C ASN A 115 4.46 -14.90 4.74
N ILE A 116 3.74 -13.90 5.27
CA ILE A 116 3.54 -12.61 4.59
C ILE A 116 4.80 -11.77 4.75
N PRO A 117 5.24 -11.04 3.69
CA PRO A 117 6.38 -10.13 3.79
C PRO A 117 6.21 -9.16 4.95
N THR A 118 7.28 -8.90 5.70
CA THR A 118 7.26 -8.07 6.93
C THR A 118 6.63 -6.70 6.72
N LYS A 119 6.92 -6.04 5.59
CA LYS A 119 6.29 -4.75 5.24
C LYS A 119 4.77 -4.85 5.08
N THR A 120 4.29 -5.84 4.32
CA THR A 120 2.85 -6.05 4.11
C THR A 120 2.14 -6.53 5.37
N ALA A 121 2.83 -7.33 6.21
CA ALA A 121 2.31 -7.77 7.49
C ALA A 121 2.13 -6.59 8.45
N ALA A 122 3.11 -5.68 8.53
CA ALA A 122 3.02 -4.48 9.36
C ALA A 122 1.89 -3.52 8.92
N ALA A 123 1.70 -3.32 7.61
CA ALA A 123 0.58 -2.50 7.12
C ALA A 123 -0.78 -3.16 7.42
N SER A 124 -0.88 -4.46 7.20
CA SER A 124 -2.11 -5.22 7.44
C SER A 124 -2.46 -5.29 8.93
N SER A 125 -1.47 -5.42 9.81
CA SER A 125 -1.70 -5.46 11.25
C SER A 125 -2.27 -4.15 11.78
N VAL A 126 -1.77 -3.00 11.31
CA VAL A 126 -2.31 -1.69 11.71
C VAL A 126 -3.78 -1.60 11.27
N PHE A 127 -4.09 -2.04 10.06
CA PHE A 127 -5.47 -2.08 9.57
C PHE A 127 -6.38 -2.98 10.44
N ILE A 128 -5.93 -4.20 10.77
CA ILE A 128 -6.67 -5.13 11.63
C ILE A 128 -6.91 -4.53 13.02
N VAL A 129 -5.88 -3.91 13.61
CA VAL A 129 -5.95 -3.29 14.95
C VAL A 129 -6.92 -2.11 14.97
N CYS A 130 -7.05 -1.35 13.88
CA CYS A 130 -8.05 -0.29 13.77
C CYS A 130 -9.48 -0.84 13.91
N PHE A 131 -9.82 -1.91 13.19
CA PHE A 131 -11.13 -2.54 13.29
C PHE A 131 -11.34 -3.17 14.67
N SER A 132 -10.34 -3.88 15.20
CA SER A 132 -10.41 -4.47 16.53
C SER A 132 -10.66 -3.42 17.62
N SER A 133 -9.94 -2.30 17.57
CA SER A 133 -10.10 -1.18 18.49
C SER A 133 -11.49 -0.56 18.36
N TRP A 134 -12.00 -0.39 17.14
CA TRP A 134 -13.36 0.12 16.90
C TRP A 134 -14.42 -0.80 17.50
N THR A 135 -14.29 -2.12 17.30
CA THR A 135 -15.22 -3.10 17.88
C THR A 135 -15.15 -3.13 19.41
N GLY A 136 -13.95 -3.01 20.00
CA GLY A 136 -13.79 -2.92 21.46
C GLY A 136 -14.42 -1.65 22.02
N PHE A 137 -14.18 -0.51 21.37
CA PHE A 137 -14.81 0.76 21.72
C PHE A 137 -16.34 0.69 21.65
N ALA A 138 -16.89 0.17 20.54
CA ALA A 138 -18.32 0.00 20.37
C ALA A 138 -18.91 -0.88 21.47
N THR A 139 -18.27 -2.03 21.77
CA THR A 139 -18.74 -2.95 22.81
C THR A 139 -18.79 -2.29 24.18
N HIS A 140 -17.74 -1.54 24.56
CA HIS A 140 -17.71 -0.79 25.82
C HIS A 140 -18.71 0.38 25.85
N ALA A 141 -18.92 1.05 24.72
CA ALA A 141 -19.91 2.10 24.59
C ALA A 141 -21.35 1.59 24.73
N PHE A 142 -21.63 0.35 24.31
CA PHE A 142 -22.95 -0.28 24.46
C PHE A 142 -23.17 -0.90 25.85
N MET A 143 -22.14 -1.46 26.49
CA MET A 143 -22.29 -2.15 27.78
C MET A 143 -22.17 -1.23 29.02
N HIS A 144 -21.50 -0.08 28.94
CA HIS A 144 -21.21 0.75 30.11
C HIS A 144 -21.61 2.21 29.96
N ARG A 145 -22.02 2.86 31.06
CA ARG A 145 -22.15 4.33 31.11
C ARG A 145 -20.75 4.94 31.09
N MET A 146 -20.21 5.16 29.90
CA MET A 146 -18.89 5.78 29.74
C MET A 146 -18.93 7.24 30.22
N ASP A 147 -17.96 7.62 31.05
CA ASP A 147 -17.70 9.03 31.34
C ASP A 147 -17.11 9.71 30.11
N TRP A 148 -17.99 10.29 29.29
CA TRP A 148 -17.64 10.98 28.04
C TRP A 148 -16.57 12.05 28.23
N LYS A 149 -16.54 12.72 29.40
CA LYS A 149 -15.51 13.71 29.75
C LYS A 149 -14.12 13.08 29.85
N PHE A 150 -14.01 11.94 30.53
CA PHE A 150 -12.75 11.22 30.66
C PHE A 150 -12.28 10.66 29.31
N LEU A 151 -13.20 10.09 28.54
CA LEU A 151 -12.91 9.54 27.21
C LEU A 151 -12.36 10.60 26.26
N PHE A 152 -12.99 11.77 26.21
CA PHE A 152 -12.58 12.86 25.32
C PHE A 152 -11.20 13.40 25.71
N LEU A 153 -10.96 13.57 27.02
CA LEU A 153 -9.68 14.03 27.52
C LEU A 153 -8.57 13.01 27.22
N ALA A 154 -8.82 11.73 27.49
CA ALA A 154 -7.90 10.65 27.17
C ALA A 154 -7.60 10.56 25.66
N ALA A 155 -8.61 10.75 24.80
CA ALA A 155 -8.45 10.74 23.35
C ALA A 155 -7.51 11.88 22.88
N ILE A 156 -7.69 13.10 23.39
CA ILE A 156 -6.82 14.24 23.05
C ILE A 156 -5.39 13.99 23.49
N PHE A 157 -5.18 13.59 24.74
CA PHE A 157 -3.83 13.30 25.25
C PHE A 157 -3.16 12.15 24.50
N SER A 158 -3.90 11.09 24.18
CA SER A 158 -3.38 9.93 23.45
C SER A 158 -3.04 10.28 22.00
N PHE A 159 -3.85 11.11 21.34
CA PHE A 159 -3.59 11.58 19.99
C PHE A 159 -2.38 12.52 19.94
N ALA A 160 -2.32 13.51 20.83
CA ALA A 160 -1.21 14.45 20.92
C ALA A 160 0.11 13.73 21.27
N GLY A 161 0.08 12.85 22.27
CA GLY A 161 1.24 12.05 22.68
C GLY A 161 1.72 11.11 21.57
N GLY A 162 0.81 10.45 20.85
CA GLY A 162 1.17 9.59 19.72
C GLY A 162 1.80 10.36 18.56
N GLN A 163 1.25 11.52 18.19
CA GLN A 163 1.80 12.36 17.12
C GLN A 163 3.17 12.93 17.48
N ILE A 164 3.32 13.50 18.67
CA ILE A 164 4.60 14.03 19.16
C ILE A 164 5.62 12.91 19.29
N GLY A 165 5.22 11.76 19.85
CA GLY A 165 6.09 10.60 20.02
C GLY A 165 6.62 10.06 18.69
N SER A 166 5.73 9.89 17.71
CA SER A 166 6.12 9.36 16.38
C SER A 166 7.09 10.28 15.65
N ARG A 167 6.84 11.60 15.68
CA ARG A 167 7.71 12.60 15.06
C ARG A 167 9.06 12.71 15.76
N THR A 168 9.06 12.69 17.10
CA THR A 168 10.29 12.78 17.89
C THR A 168 11.14 11.52 17.73
N MET A 169 10.53 10.34 17.65
CA MET A 169 11.23 9.09 17.33
C MET A 169 11.87 9.14 15.94
N ALA A 170 11.18 9.65 14.93
CA ALA A 170 11.68 9.68 13.56
C ALA A 170 12.83 10.69 13.35
N GLU A 171 12.82 11.82 14.06
CA GLU A 171 13.78 12.90 13.82
C GLU A 171 14.98 12.90 14.78
N LYS A 172 14.86 12.39 16.03
CA LYS A 172 15.83 12.71 17.09
C LYS A 172 16.32 11.55 17.97
N LEU A 173 15.75 10.34 17.91
CA LEU A 173 16.14 9.25 18.81
C LEU A 173 16.89 8.11 18.12
N GLY A 174 18.06 7.77 18.66
CA GLY A 174 18.77 6.54 18.31
C GLY A 174 18.10 5.30 18.92
N GLU A 175 18.25 4.14 18.26
CA GLU A 175 17.61 2.86 18.64
C GLU A 175 17.86 2.46 20.11
N LYS A 176 19.05 2.76 20.63
CA LYS A 176 19.44 2.47 22.02
C LYS A 176 18.59 3.26 23.03
N THR A 177 18.36 4.55 22.78
CA THR A 177 17.59 5.43 23.67
C THR A 177 16.12 5.02 23.72
N VAL A 178 15.53 4.68 22.57
CA VAL A 178 14.16 4.17 22.50
C VAL A 178 14.01 2.88 23.31
N ARG A 179 14.97 1.95 23.17
CA ARG A 179 14.96 0.68 23.91
C ARG A 179 15.05 0.89 25.43
N ILE A 180 15.90 1.82 25.89
CA ILE A 180 16.05 2.15 27.31
C ILE A 180 14.77 2.79 27.85
N MET A 181 14.17 3.75 27.12
CA MET A 181 12.90 4.37 27.53
C MET A 181 11.77 3.34 27.63
N PHE A 182 11.64 2.47 26.63
CA PHE A 182 10.63 1.41 26.62
C PHE A 182 10.84 0.42 27.77
N GLY A 183 12.10 0.01 28.01
CA GLY A 183 12.46 -0.85 29.13
C GLY A 183 12.14 -0.22 30.49
N GLY A 184 12.41 1.07 30.67
CA GLY A 184 12.11 1.80 31.90
C GLY A 184 10.61 1.84 32.20
N VAL A 185 9.77 2.12 31.20
CA VAL A 185 8.30 2.12 31.36
C VAL A 185 7.79 0.73 31.73
N LEU A 186 8.31 -0.33 31.09
CA LEU A 186 7.94 -1.72 31.42
C LEU A 186 8.35 -2.10 32.85
N MET A 187 9.55 -1.69 33.27
CA MET A 187 10.04 -1.97 34.62
C MET A 187 9.15 -1.31 35.68
N LEU A 188 8.72 -0.07 35.43
CA LEU A 188 7.79 0.66 36.29
C LEU A 188 6.42 -0.02 36.36
N PHE A 189 5.91 -0.53 35.23
CA PHE A 189 4.67 -1.33 35.19
C PHE A 189 4.80 -2.62 35.99
N CYS A 190 5.90 -3.36 35.82
CA CYS A 190 6.20 -4.56 36.59
C CYS A 190 6.25 -4.25 38.10
N ALA A 191 6.93 -3.19 38.51
CA ALA A 191 7.00 -2.77 39.90
C ALA A 191 5.62 -2.42 40.47
N LYS A 192 4.80 -1.69 39.71
CA LYS A 192 3.42 -1.35 40.11
C LYS A 192 2.55 -2.60 40.28
N LEU A 193 2.64 -3.56 39.36
CA LEU A 193 1.88 -4.80 39.44
C LEU A 193 2.32 -5.64 40.64
N LEU A 194 3.62 -5.75 40.91
CA LEU A 194 4.15 -6.42 42.09
C LEU A 194 3.66 -5.77 43.38
N TYR A 195 3.70 -4.44 43.45
CA TYR A 195 3.20 -3.70 44.61
C TYR A 195 1.73 -3.99 44.88
N ARG A 196 0.89 -4.01 43.83
CA ARG A 196 -0.56 -4.34 43.93
C ARG A 196 -0.84 -5.80 44.29
N VAL A 197 0.09 -6.72 44.03
CA VAL A 197 -0.06 -8.14 44.38
C VAL A 197 0.37 -8.40 45.83
N ILE A 198 1.32 -7.62 46.33
CA ILE A 198 1.87 -7.77 47.68
C ILE A 198 1.05 -7.01 48.73
N ILE A 199 0.43 -5.87 48.36
CA ILE A 199 -0.40 -5.00 49.21
C ILE A 199 -1.81 -4.93 48.63
#